data_AF-A0A1M6RSY6-F1
#
_entry.id   AF-A0A1M6RSY6-F1
#
_cell.length_a   1.000
_cell.length_b   1.000
_cell.length_c   1.000
_cell.angle_alpha   90.00
_cell.angle_beta   90.00
_cell.angle_gamma   90.00
#
_symmetry.space_group_name_H-M   'P 1'
#
loop_
_entity.id
_entity.type
_entity.pdbx_description
1 polymer ?
#
loop_
_entity_poly.entity_id
_entity_poly.type
_entity_poly.pdbx_seq_one_letter_code
_entity_poly.pdbx_strand_id
1 'polypeptide(L)'
;MVDLKNTCLIKMGQSHNLISICEVQNDVDFYSYLKDLDSYFSPGLAYSDKNARYPNLTEIYQALKDSGIKIIEERKTQDSTELKNGKDITIHVFGISDDETEFTEDLTIRYESQNINNPVNSISGIKTDIRILIKLSAELTKFCGSIFIMNPYESFFIEKNKTYSEVWNELLEKTTANTTYKQYGLRA
;
A
#
# COMPACT_ATOMS: atom_id res chain seq x y z
N MET A 1 -3.13 10.29 26.24
CA MET A 1 -3.55 9.30 25.24
C MET A 1 -3.95 10.11 24.01
N VAL A 2 -3.08 10.18 23.00
CA VAL A 2 -3.40 10.92 21.77
C VAL A 2 -4.36 10.06 20.97
N ASP A 3 -5.59 10.56 20.82
CA ASP A 3 -6.62 9.90 20.03
C ASP A 3 -6.27 10.05 18.54
N LEU A 4 -5.57 9.05 18.01
CA LEU A 4 -5.12 9.00 16.62
C LEU A 4 -6.26 8.87 15.61
N LYS A 5 -7.50 8.68 16.09
CA LYS A 5 -8.70 8.76 15.24
C LYS A 5 -8.83 10.11 14.52
N ASN A 6 -8.19 11.17 15.03
CA ASN A 6 -8.29 12.52 14.47
C ASN A 6 -7.01 13.07 13.80
N THR A 7 -5.90 12.32 13.76
CA THR A 7 -4.63 12.83 13.19
C THR A 7 -4.12 12.11 11.95
N CYS A 8 -4.67 10.93 11.62
CA CYS A 8 -4.70 10.52 10.23
C CYS A 8 -5.84 11.32 9.59
N LEU A 9 -5.52 12.32 8.77
CA LEU A 9 -6.51 13.06 8.00
C LEU A 9 -7.25 12.06 7.10
N ILE A 10 -8.37 11.50 7.59
CA ILE A 10 -9.33 10.75 6.78
C ILE A 10 -9.91 11.75 5.77
N LYS A 11 -9.21 11.96 4.66
CA LYS A 11 -9.77 12.60 3.48
C LYS A 11 -10.65 11.55 2.83
N MET A 12 -11.93 11.55 3.17
CA MET A 12 -12.93 10.65 2.59
C MET A 12 -12.81 10.64 1.06
N GLY A 13 -12.63 9.45 0.47
CA GLY A 13 -12.69 9.21 -0.98
C GLY A 13 -11.37 9.00 -1.72
N GLN A 14 -10.25 8.79 -1.05
CA GLN A 14 -8.94 8.63 -1.73
C GLN A 14 -8.54 7.16 -1.85
N SER A 15 -8.43 6.66 -3.08
CA SER A 15 -7.89 5.32 -3.32
C SER A 15 -6.37 5.33 -3.20
N HIS A 16 -5.84 4.35 -2.48
CA HIS A 16 -4.41 4.10 -2.41
C HIS A 16 -4.00 3.05 -3.44
N ASN A 17 -2.76 3.18 -3.90
CA ASN A 17 -2.05 2.19 -4.70
C ASN A 17 -0.91 1.62 -3.87
N LEU A 18 -0.66 0.32 -4.01
CA LEU A 18 0.58 -0.29 -3.54
C LEU A 18 1.55 -0.37 -4.70
N ILE A 19 2.67 0.33 -4.59
CA ILE A 19 3.71 0.40 -5.62
C ILE A 19 4.92 -0.38 -5.11
N SER A 20 5.33 -1.41 -5.84
CA SER A 20 6.57 -2.12 -5.50
C SER A 20 7.77 -1.23 -5.78
N ILE A 21 8.76 -1.25 -4.89
CA ILE A 21 10.00 -0.50 -5.08
C ILE A 21 10.73 -0.90 -6.39
N CYS A 22 10.46 -2.11 -6.93
CA CYS A 22 11.05 -2.54 -8.20
C CYS A 22 10.73 -1.61 -9.37
N GLU A 23 9.58 -0.94 -9.34
CA GLU A 23 9.10 -0.04 -10.40
C GLU A 23 9.79 1.33 -10.34
N VAL A 24 10.16 1.77 -9.13
CA VAL A 24 10.51 3.17 -8.87
C VAL A 24 11.91 3.39 -8.29
N GLN A 25 12.65 2.32 -7.92
CA GLN A 25 13.94 2.44 -7.22
C GLN A 25 15.02 3.26 -7.95
N ASN A 26 14.91 3.38 -9.28
CA ASN A 26 15.83 4.16 -10.10
C ASN A 26 15.17 5.41 -10.72
N ASP A 27 13.95 5.73 -10.32
CA ASP A 27 13.16 6.83 -10.88
C ASP A 27 13.36 8.10 -10.07
N VAL A 28 14.26 8.97 -10.56
CA VAL A 28 14.59 10.24 -9.91
C VAL A 28 13.39 11.19 -9.87
N ASP A 29 12.52 11.15 -10.89
CA ASP A 29 11.34 12.00 -10.96
C ASP A 29 10.30 11.56 -9.94
N PHE A 30 10.13 10.23 -9.75
CA PHE A 30 9.30 9.68 -8.68
C PHE A 30 9.78 10.15 -7.30
N TYR A 31 11.06 10.01 -6.99
CA TYR A 31 11.60 10.47 -5.71
C TYR A 31 11.56 11.99 -5.55
N SER A 32 11.59 12.75 -6.64
CA SER A 32 11.39 14.21 -6.60
C SER A 32 9.94 14.55 -6.26
N TYR A 33 8.98 13.88 -6.89
CA TYR A 33 7.55 14.00 -6.57
C TYR A 33 7.25 13.65 -5.11
N LEU A 34 7.90 12.62 -4.54
CA LEU A 34 7.71 12.26 -3.13
C LEU A 34 8.07 13.41 -2.15
N LYS A 35 8.97 14.31 -2.54
CA LYS A 35 9.35 15.49 -1.73
C LYS A 35 8.28 16.59 -1.74
N ASP A 36 7.46 16.62 -2.79
CA ASP A 36 6.37 17.60 -2.94
C ASP A 36 5.09 17.14 -2.25
N LEU A 37 4.97 15.82 -2.02
CA LEU A 37 3.96 15.23 -1.17
C LEU A 37 4.28 15.49 0.31
N ASP A 38 3.25 15.58 1.17
CA ASP A 38 3.39 15.65 2.64
C ASP A 38 3.91 14.31 3.25
N SER A 39 4.64 13.50 2.47
CA SER A 39 5.03 12.11 2.71
C SER A 39 5.82 11.91 4.00
N TYR A 40 5.38 10.96 4.82
CA TYR A 40 5.95 10.69 6.14
C TYR A 40 7.13 9.70 6.14
N PHE A 41 7.46 9.06 5.02
CA PHE A 41 8.58 8.11 4.99
C PHE A 41 9.06 7.85 3.57
N SER A 42 10.29 8.28 3.26
CA SER A 42 11.01 7.92 2.04
C SER A 42 12.28 7.15 2.44
N PRO A 43 12.68 6.12 1.67
CA PRO A 43 13.94 5.45 1.94
C PRO A 43 15.12 6.41 1.73
N GLY A 44 16.24 6.12 2.38
CA GLY A 44 17.48 6.87 2.14
C GLY A 44 17.93 6.75 0.67
N LEU A 45 18.66 7.75 0.16
CA LEU A 45 19.10 7.82 -1.24
C LEU A 45 19.93 6.61 -1.72
N ALA A 46 20.51 5.84 -0.80
CA ALA A 46 21.30 4.66 -1.09
C ALA A 46 20.53 3.33 -0.95
N TYR A 47 19.24 3.38 -0.63
CA TYR A 47 18.43 2.18 -0.45
C TYR A 47 18.17 1.49 -1.80
N SER A 48 18.36 0.17 -1.86
CA SER A 48 18.05 -0.64 -3.04
C SER A 48 17.62 -2.03 -2.60
N ASP A 49 16.59 -2.57 -3.26
CA ASP A 49 16.09 -3.93 -3.04
C ASP A 49 16.28 -4.75 -4.31
N LYS A 50 17.38 -5.51 -4.35
CA LYS A 50 17.86 -6.24 -5.54
C LYS A 50 16.96 -7.39 -5.99
N ASN A 51 15.96 -7.78 -5.19
CA ASN A 51 15.02 -8.85 -5.51
C ASN A 51 13.56 -8.39 -5.41
N ALA A 52 13.32 -7.06 -5.44
CA ALA A 52 11.97 -6.55 -5.42
C ALA A 52 11.22 -6.91 -6.70
N ARG A 53 9.93 -7.16 -6.57
CA ARG A 53 8.98 -7.40 -7.66
C ARG A 53 7.57 -7.06 -7.19
N TYR A 54 6.59 -7.16 -8.08
CA TYR A 54 5.21 -7.29 -7.64
C TYR A 54 4.94 -8.70 -7.08
N PRO A 55 4.07 -8.84 -6.09
CA PRO A 55 3.63 -10.15 -5.60
C PRO A 55 2.78 -10.84 -6.66
N ASN A 56 2.67 -12.16 -6.60
CA ASN A 56 1.69 -12.92 -7.38
C ASN A 56 0.38 -13.09 -6.59
N LEU A 57 -0.67 -13.63 -7.22
CA LEU A 57 -1.97 -13.72 -6.57
C LEU A 57 -1.97 -14.68 -5.37
N THR A 58 -1.20 -15.77 -5.42
CA THR A 58 -1.06 -16.71 -4.29
C THR A 58 -0.43 -16.03 -3.07
N GLU A 59 0.58 -15.19 -3.27
CA GLU A 59 1.22 -14.41 -2.20
C GLU A 59 0.28 -13.36 -1.62
N ILE A 60 -0.58 -12.75 -2.45
CA ILE A 60 -1.60 -11.81 -1.98
C ILE A 60 -2.62 -12.53 -1.08
N TYR A 61 -3.12 -13.70 -1.49
CA TYR A 61 -4.01 -14.50 -0.63
C TYR A 61 -3.33 -14.87 0.70
N GLN A 62 -2.05 -15.26 0.65
CA GLN A 62 -1.29 -15.61 1.85
C GLN A 62 -1.09 -14.38 2.75
N ALA A 63 -0.74 -13.24 2.18
CA ALA A 63 -0.57 -11.99 2.92
C ALA A 63 -1.87 -11.50 3.56
N LEU A 64 -3.02 -11.61 2.87
CA LEU A 64 -4.34 -11.30 3.44
C LEU A 64 -4.64 -12.19 4.65
N LYS A 65 -4.38 -13.50 4.53
CA LYS A 65 -4.55 -14.44 5.63
C LYS A 65 -3.64 -14.12 6.82
N ASP A 66 -2.34 -13.92 6.58
CA ASP A 66 -1.35 -13.74 7.63
C ASP A 66 -1.49 -12.39 8.35
N SER A 67 -2.05 -11.39 7.65
CA SER A 67 -2.39 -10.08 8.23
C SER A 67 -3.69 -10.07 9.02
N GLY A 68 -4.43 -11.19 9.05
CA GLY A 68 -5.74 -11.29 9.72
C GLY A 68 -6.86 -10.57 8.96
N ILE A 69 -6.66 -10.28 7.67
CA ILE A 69 -7.66 -9.67 6.80
C ILE A 69 -8.55 -10.78 6.22
N LYS A 70 -9.87 -10.60 6.33
CA LYS A 70 -10.89 -11.51 5.83
C LYS A 70 -11.35 -11.05 4.46
N ILE A 71 -11.52 -12.01 3.55
CA ILE A 71 -12.19 -11.80 2.26
C ILE A 71 -13.68 -12.07 2.47
N ILE A 72 -14.50 -11.07 2.19
CA ILE A 72 -15.96 -11.09 2.34
C ILE A 72 -16.64 -11.46 1.02
N GLU A 73 -16.14 -10.90 -0.08
CA GLU A 73 -16.62 -11.19 -1.43
C GLU A 73 -15.48 -11.11 -2.46
N GLU A 74 -15.65 -11.83 -3.57
CA GLU A 74 -14.72 -11.84 -4.70
C GLU A 74 -15.48 -11.63 -6.00
N ARG A 75 -15.03 -10.68 -6.82
CA ARG A 75 -15.57 -10.41 -8.17
C ARG A 75 -14.44 -10.38 -9.18
N LYS A 76 -14.57 -11.18 -10.24
CA LYS A 76 -13.60 -11.26 -11.33
C LYS A 76 -14.25 -10.78 -12.62
N THR A 77 -13.61 -9.83 -13.28
CA THR A 77 -14.06 -9.30 -14.56
C THR A 77 -12.87 -9.23 -15.51
N GLN A 78 -13.07 -9.61 -16.77
CA GLN A 78 -12.04 -9.46 -17.79
C GLN A 78 -11.99 -8.01 -18.28
N ASP A 79 -10.79 -7.47 -18.45
CA ASP A 79 -10.59 -6.14 -19.01
C ASP A 79 -10.86 -6.16 -20.52
N SER A 80 -12.08 -5.77 -20.91
CA SER A 80 -12.50 -5.77 -22.31
C SER A 80 -11.67 -4.86 -23.23
N THR A 81 -10.98 -3.86 -22.67
CA THR A 81 -10.12 -2.95 -23.43
C THR A 81 -8.80 -3.61 -23.73
N GLU A 82 -8.16 -4.21 -22.73
CA GLU A 82 -6.91 -4.94 -22.89
C GLU A 82 -7.09 -6.19 -23.77
N LEU A 83 -8.26 -6.84 -23.68
CA LEU A 83 -8.60 -7.99 -24.52
C LEU A 83 -8.60 -7.63 -26.01
N LYS A 84 -9.10 -6.44 -26.39
CA LYS A 84 -9.05 -5.94 -27.77
C LYS A 84 -7.63 -5.69 -28.26
N ASN A 85 -6.70 -5.43 -27.32
CA ASN A 85 -5.28 -5.27 -27.59
C ASN A 85 -4.51 -6.60 -27.54
N GLY A 86 -5.22 -7.74 -27.47
CA GLY A 86 -4.63 -9.07 -27.42
C GLY A 86 -4.06 -9.48 -26.06
N LYS A 87 -4.33 -8.71 -25.00
CA LYS A 87 -3.89 -9.02 -23.64
C LYS A 87 -5.04 -9.57 -22.81
N ASP A 88 -4.83 -10.72 -22.19
CA ASP A 88 -5.82 -11.33 -21.31
C ASP A 88 -5.60 -10.87 -19.86
N ILE A 89 -6.18 -9.72 -19.51
CA ILE A 89 -6.08 -9.13 -18.18
C ILE A 89 -7.37 -9.40 -17.39
N THR A 90 -7.21 -9.96 -16.19
CA THR A 90 -8.27 -10.08 -15.19
C THR A 90 -8.18 -8.93 -14.20
N ILE A 91 -9.31 -8.30 -13.93
CA ILE A 91 -9.54 -7.40 -12.80
C ILE A 91 -10.23 -8.22 -11.72
N HIS A 92 -9.58 -8.36 -10.57
CA HIS A 92 -10.09 -9.08 -9.43
C HIS A 92 -10.29 -8.12 -8.26
N VAL A 93 -11.55 -7.95 -7.86
CA VAL A 93 -11.95 -7.09 -6.75
C VAL A 93 -12.34 -7.98 -5.57
N PHE A 94 -11.67 -7.76 -4.44
CA PHE A 94 -11.97 -8.36 -3.15
C PHE A 94 -12.69 -7.34 -2.29
N GLY A 95 -13.82 -7.70 -1.70
CA GLY A 95 -14.32 -7.01 -0.51
C GLY A 95 -13.56 -7.56 0.70
N ILE A 96 -12.79 -6.72 1.38
CA ILE A 96 -11.96 -7.11 2.52
C ILE A 96 -12.36 -6.37 3.80
N SER A 97 -12.15 -7.00 4.94
CA SER A 97 -12.29 -6.36 6.24
C SER A 97 -11.35 -6.99 7.25
N ASP A 98 -11.14 -6.33 8.38
CA ASP A 98 -10.53 -6.96 9.54
C ASP A 98 -11.36 -6.69 10.81
N ASP A 99 -10.90 -7.21 11.94
CA ASP A 99 -11.67 -7.19 13.19
C ASP A 99 -11.89 -5.78 13.78
N GLU A 100 -11.20 -4.75 13.27
CA GLU A 100 -11.33 -3.38 13.77
C GLU A 100 -11.92 -2.42 12.73
N THR A 101 -12.25 -2.89 11.52
CA THR A 101 -12.96 -2.09 10.50
C THR A 101 -14.47 -2.17 10.66
N GLU A 102 -15.14 -1.02 10.55
CA GLU A 102 -16.61 -0.93 10.55
C GLU A 102 -17.21 -1.22 9.16
N PHE A 103 -16.46 -0.95 8.09
CA PHE A 103 -16.92 -1.07 6.71
C PHE A 103 -15.98 -1.97 5.88
N THR A 104 -16.54 -2.62 4.86
CA THR A 104 -15.77 -3.38 3.88
C THR A 104 -15.01 -2.44 2.96
N GLU A 105 -13.74 -2.75 2.73
CA GLU A 105 -12.86 -2.05 1.79
C GLU A 105 -12.74 -2.83 0.47
N ASP A 106 -12.58 -2.12 -0.64
CA ASP A 106 -12.30 -2.74 -1.94
C ASP A 106 -10.79 -2.91 -2.11
N LEU A 107 -10.32 -4.12 -2.40
CA LEU A 107 -8.96 -4.38 -2.90
C LEU A 107 -9.05 -4.83 -4.35
N THR A 108 -8.52 -4.04 -5.26
CA THR A 108 -8.52 -4.31 -6.71
C THR A 108 -7.14 -4.74 -7.17
N ILE A 109 -7.08 -5.87 -7.87
CA ILE A 109 -5.85 -6.46 -8.40
C ILE A 109 -6.01 -6.66 -9.90
N ARG A 110 -5.03 -6.23 -10.68
CA ARG A 110 -4.99 -6.48 -12.13
C ARG A 110 -3.84 -7.43 -12.44
N TYR A 111 -4.09 -8.50 -13.19
CA TYR A 111 -3.08 -9.50 -13.54
C TYR A 111 -3.41 -10.21 -14.86
N GLU A 112 -2.39 -10.80 -15.49
CA GLU A 112 -2.58 -11.66 -16.67
C GLU A 112 -3.25 -12.99 -16.29
N SER A 113 -4.39 -13.28 -16.92
CA SER A 113 -5.28 -14.39 -16.54
C SER A 113 -4.64 -15.78 -16.69
N GLN A 114 -3.61 -15.91 -17.52
CA GLN A 114 -3.06 -17.20 -17.96
C GLN A 114 -2.19 -17.90 -16.91
N ASN A 115 -1.65 -17.18 -15.92
CA ASN A 115 -0.81 -17.77 -14.87
C ASN A 115 -0.91 -17.03 -13.55
N ILE A 116 -1.51 -17.68 -12.55
CA ILE A 116 -1.67 -17.15 -11.19
C ILE A 116 -0.34 -16.88 -10.45
N ASN A 117 0.75 -17.53 -10.89
CA ASN A 117 2.09 -17.34 -10.32
C ASN A 117 2.84 -16.16 -10.93
N ASN A 118 2.32 -15.56 -12.00
CA ASN A 118 2.91 -14.33 -12.55
C ASN A 118 2.68 -13.17 -11.56
N PRO A 119 3.65 -12.24 -11.46
CA PRO A 119 3.46 -11.00 -10.73
C PRO A 119 2.21 -10.26 -11.22
N VAL A 120 1.47 -9.67 -10.28
CA VAL A 120 0.33 -8.81 -10.63
C VAL A 120 0.83 -7.51 -11.26
N ASN A 121 0.00 -6.90 -12.11
CA ASN A 121 0.31 -5.63 -12.75
C ASN A 121 0.10 -4.45 -11.79
N SER A 122 -0.91 -4.52 -10.92
CA SER A 122 -1.22 -3.43 -9.99
C SER A 122 -2.07 -3.91 -8.81
N ILE A 123 -1.92 -3.24 -7.68
CA ILE A 123 -2.74 -3.41 -6.48
C ILE A 123 -3.25 -2.03 -6.05
N SER A 124 -4.57 -1.87 -5.96
CA SER A 124 -5.21 -0.58 -5.67
C SER A 124 -6.58 -0.75 -4.99
N GLY A 125 -7.34 0.33 -4.83
CA GLY A 125 -8.76 0.28 -4.49
C GLY A 125 -9.09 0.52 -3.03
N ILE A 126 -8.12 0.41 -2.11
CA ILE A 126 -8.37 0.57 -0.66
C ILE A 126 -8.47 2.06 -0.35
N LYS A 127 -9.57 2.49 0.28
CA LYS A 127 -9.97 3.89 0.36
C LYS A 127 -9.88 4.48 1.76
N THR A 128 -10.27 3.72 2.78
CA THR A 128 -10.58 4.33 4.08
C THR A 128 -9.58 3.95 5.17
N ASP A 129 -9.15 2.70 5.21
CA ASP A 129 -8.38 2.17 6.34
C ASP A 129 -6.90 2.00 6.02
N ILE A 130 -6.09 3.02 6.34
CA ILE A 130 -4.62 2.97 6.25
C ILE A 130 -4.03 1.80 7.05
N ARG A 131 -4.70 1.38 8.13
CA ARG A 131 -4.30 0.23 8.94
C ARG A 131 -4.35 -1.08 8.15
N ILE A 132 -5.41 -1.32 7.36
CA ILE A 132 -5.51 -2.48 6.46
C ILE A 132 -4.36 -2.43 5.44
N LEU A 133 -4.11 -1.25 4.86
CA LEU A 133 -3.02 -1.05 3.90
C LEU A 133 -1.66 -1.39 4.50
N ILE A 134 -1.38 -0.94 5.72
CA ILE A 134 -0.11 -1.23 6.41
C ILE A 134 0.00 -2.71 6.77
N LYS A 135 -1.07 -3.32 7.31
CA LYS A 135 -1.13 -4.75 7.62
C LYS A 135 -0.82 -5.59 6.39
N LEU A 136 -1.52 -5.33 5.28
CA LEU A 136 -1.32 -6.03 4.02
C LEU A 136 0.09 -5.80 3.46
N SER A 137 0.55 -4.55 3.44
CA SER A 137 1.87 -4.20 2.90
C SER A 137 3.00 -4.84 3.71
N ALA A 138 2.93 -4.81 5.04
CA ALA A 138 3.92 -5.43 5.91
C ALA A 138 4.09 -6.93 5.59
N GLU A 139 2.98 -7.65 5.40
CA GLU A 139 3.01 -9.06 5.00
C GLU A 139 3.51 -9.26 3.57
N LEU A 140 3.06 -8.44 2.61
CA LEU A 140 3.51 -8.52 1.21
C LEU A 140 5.02 -8.32 1.08
N THR A 141 5.62 -7.42 1.86
CA THR A 141 7.05 -7.12 1.73
C THR A 141 7.95 -8.33 2.03
N LYS A 142 7.46 -9.30 2.81
CA LYS A 142 8.16 -10.56 3.08
C LYS A 142 8.36 -11.41 1.83
N PHE A 143 7.49 -11.26 0.83
CA PHE A 143 7.53 -12.01 -0.43
C PHE A 143 8.21 -11.24 -1.56
N CYS A 144 7.91 -9.95 -1.68
CA CYS A 144 8.16 -9.20 -2.91
C CYS A 144 9.03 -7.95 -2.74
N GLY A 145 9.60 -7.73 -1.56
CA GLY A 145 10.43 -6.56 -1.27
C GLY A 145 9.64 -5.34 -0.83
N SER A 146 10.31 -4.20 -0.67
CA SER A 146 9.68 -2.99 -0.10
C SER A 146 8.56 -2.41 -0.96
N ILE A 147 7.59 -1.78 -0.32
CA ILE A 147 6.35 -1.28 -0.95
C ILE A 147 6.11 0.17 -0.53
N PHE A 148 5.65 0.99 -1.46
CA PHE A 148 5.04 2.28 -1.17
C PHE A 148 3.51 2.13 -1.13
N ILE A 149 2.89 2.64 -0.08
CA ILE A 149 1.45 2.95 -0.05
C ILE A 149 1.32 4.41 -0.50
N MET A 150 0.58 4.68 -1.57
CA MET A 150 0.56 6.02 -2.17
C MET A 150 -0.84 6.44 -2.61
N ASN A 151 -1.16 7.70 -2.37
CA ASN A 151 -2.24 8.43 -3.04
C ASN A 151 -1.68 9.78 -3.56
N PRO A 152 -2.47 10.63 -4.24
CA PRO A 152 -1.98 11.88 -4.80
C PRO A 152 -1.47 12.94 -3.80
N TYR A 153 -1.61 12.72 -2.48
CA TYR A 153 -1.30 13.69 -1.42
C TYR A 153 -0.30 13.16 -0.38
N GLU A 154 -0.23 11.84 -0.19
CA GLU A 154 0.66 11.22 0.78
C GLU A 154 1.25 9.92 0.25
N SER A 155 2.44 9.61 0.78
CA SER A 155 3.10 8.33 0.57
C SER A 155 3.70 7.79 1.87
N PHE A 156 3.70 6.47 1.99
CA PHE A 156 4.31 5.73 3.08
C PHE A 156 5.18 4.61 2.52
N PHE A 157 6.47 4.65 2.85
CA PHE A 157 7.38 3.57 2.51
C PHE A 157 7.40 2.48 3.59
N ILE A 158 7.05 1.26 3.20
CA ILE A 158 7.12 0.06 4.02
C ILE A 158 8.38 -0.71 3.64
N GLU A 159 9.36 -0.68 4.52
CA GLU A 159 10.61 -1.42 4.35
C GLU A 159 10.38 -2.92 4.50
N LYS A 160 11.11 -3.68 3.68
CA LYS A 160 11.13 -5.14 3.68
C LYS A 160 11.29 -5.73 5.08
N ASN A 161 10.44 -6.73 5.36
CA ASN A 161 10.45 -7.53 6.58
C ASN A 161 10.07 -6.79 7.88
N LYS A 162 9.63 -5.53 7.82
CA LYS A 162 9.02 -4.89 8.99
C LYS A 162 7.65 -5.48 9.28
N THR A 163 7.37 -5.67 10.56
CA THR A 163 6.06 -6.08 11.06
C THR A 163 5.10 -4.90 11.08
N TYR A 164 3.79 -5.18 11.09
CA TYR A 164 2.75 -4.15 11.27
C TYR A 164 3.04 -3.25 12.47
N SER A 165 3.40 -3.82 13.62
CA SER A 165 3.65 -3.06 14.85
C SER A 165 4.86 -2.13 14.74
N GLU A 166 5.94 -2.55 14.09
CA GLU A 166 7.11 -1.70 13.85
C GLU A 166 6.76 -0.51 12.97
N VAL A 167 6.10 -0.76 11.83
CA VAL A 167 5.65 0.29 10.92
C VAL A 167 4.69 1.25 11.62
N TRP A 168 3.71 0.71 12.36
CA TRP A 168 2.71 1.51 13.05
C TRP A 168 3.36 2.43 14.09
N ASN A 169 4.26 1.91 14.91
CA ASN A 169 4.96 2.70 15.93
C ASN A 169 5.80 3.83 15.32
N GLU A 170 6.51 3.57 14.21
CA GLU A 170 7.27 4.60 13.49
C GLU A 170 6.36 5.75 13.00
N LEU A 171 5.16 5.42 12.52
CA LEU A 171 4.17 6.43 12.11
C LEU A 171 3.66 7.26 13.30
N LEU A 172 3.42 6.62 14.45
CA LEU A 172 2.97 7.31 15.66
C LEU A 172 4.01 8.28 16.20
N GLU A 173 5.28 7.86 16.26
CA GLU A 173 6.39 8.69 16.73
C GLU A 173 6.55 9.95 15.87
N LYS A 174 6.49 9.80 14.54
CA LYS A 174 6.60 10.94 13.61
C LYS A 174 5.40 11.88 13.67
N THR A 175 4.20 11.37 13.85
CA THR A 175 2.99 12.20 13.98
C THR A 175 3.06 13.02 15.27
N THR A 176 3.55 12.42 16.35
CA THR A 176 3.75 13.09 17.64
C THR A 176 4.81 14.20 17.52
N ALA A 177 5.96 13.90 16.89
CA ALA A 177 7.01 14.88 16.65
C ALA A 177 6.51 16.09 15.84
N ASN A 178 5.81 15.85 14.73
CA ASN A 178 5.27 16.93 13.88
C ASN A 178 4.21 17.79 14.57
N THR A 179 3.44 17.20 15.50
CA THR A 179 2.46 17.95 16.31
C THR A 179 3.18 18.86 17.30
N THR A 180 4.28 18.40 17.90
CA THR A 180 5.14 19.22 18.78
C THR A 180 5.76 20.40 18.01
N TYR A 181 6.34 20.17 16.83
CA TYR A 181 6.92 21.24 16.00
C TYR A 181 5.89 22.31 15.60
N LYS A 182 4.68 21.90 15.19
CA LYS A 182 3.57 22.82 14.90
C LYS A 182 3.08 23.60 16.11
N GLN A 183 3.03 22.99 17.31
CA GLN A 183 2.61 23.65 18.54
C GLN A 183 3.61 24.71 19.02
N TYR A 184 4.90 24.56 18.70
CA TYR A 184 5.95 25.52 19.06
C TYR A 184 6.34 26.48 17.92
N GLY A 185 5.62 26.47 16.80
CA GLY A 185 5.91 27.35 15.65
C GLY A 185 7.27 27.09 14.98
N LEU A 186 7.89 25.95 15.27
CA LEU A 186 9.16 25.53 14.68
C LEU A 186 8.81 24.68 13.45
N ARG A 187 9.12 25.16 12.25
CA ARG A 187 9.04 24.32 11.06
C ARG A 187 10.15 23.27 11.14
N ALA A 188 9.82 22.02 10.79
CA ALA A 188 10.80 20.97 10.54
C ALA A 188 11.76 21.39 9.41
#